data_AF-A0A433C5W7-F1
#
_entry.id   AF-A0A433C5W7-F1
#
_cell.length_a   1.000
_cell.length_b   1.000
_cell.length_c   1.000
_cell.angle_alpha   90.00
_cell.angle_beta   90.00
_cell.angle_gamma   90.00
#
_symmetry.space_group_name_H-M   'P 1'
#
loop_
_entity.id
_entity.type
_entity.pdbx_description
1 polymer ?
#
loop_
_entity_poly.entity_id
_entity_poly.type
_entity_poly.pdbx_seq_one_letter_code
_entity_poly.pdbx_strand_id
1 'polypeptide(L)'
;MFKLSKLAALAVAAGAALSVQAGEVEVLHYWTSGGEAKSAAELKKMMQAKGHTWRDFAVAGGGGDSAMTVLKSRVVSGNPPSAAQVKGPAIQEWAAEGVLANMDGVAKTEKWDESLPKVVADVMKYKGSYVAAPVNVHRVNWLWASSDALKKSGVVAMPKTWDEFFAAADKLKAAGLIPVAHGGQNWQDFTTFESVVLGVGGAKFYQDALVKLDDKALGSDTMKKSLET
;
A
#
# COMPACT_ATOMS: atom_id res chain seq x y z
N MET A 1 -22.02 -18.78 -77.14
CA MET A 1 -20.65 -18.58 -76.60
C MET A 1 -20.42 -17.09 -76.44
N PHE A 2 -20.52 -16.55 -75.23
CA PHE A 2 -20.18 -15.14 -74.95
C PHE A 2 -19.31 -15.07 -73.70
N LYS A 3 -18.07 -14.61 -73.90
CA LYS A 3 -17.17 -14.12 -72.87
C LYS A 3 -17.50 -12.64 -72.63
N LEU A 4 -17.74 -12.24 -71.39
CA LEU A 4 -17.59 -10.87 -70.89
C LEU A 4 -17.06 -11.00 -69.45
N SER A 5 -15.77 -10.72 -69.22
CA SER A 5 -15.16 -9.40 -69.01
C SER A 5 -15.32 -8.93 -67.56
N LYS A 6 -14.17 -8.96 -66.87
CA LYS A 6 -13.86 -8.37 -65.57
C LYS A 6 -14.31 -6.90 -65.50
N LEU A 7 -14.85 -6.46 -64.36
CA LEU A 7 -14.48 -5.27 -63.58
C LEU A 7 -15.64 -4.85 -62.67
N ALA A 8 -15.42 -4.88 -61.35
CA ALA A 8 -15.79 -3.84 -60.38
C ALA A 8 -15.61 -4.41 -58.97
N ALA A 9 -14.35 -4.46 -58.51
CA ALA A 9 -14.06 -4.56 -57.08
C ALA A 9 -14.30 -3.16 -56.48
N LEU A 10 -15.47 -2.94 -55.87
CA LEU A 10 -15.66 -1.80 -54.98
C LEU A 10 -15.05 -2.16 -53.63
N ALA A 11 -13.88 -1.59 -53.35
CA ALA A 11 -13.24 -1.63 -52.05
C ALA A 11 -14.07 -0.84 -51.04
N VAL A 12 -14.83 -1.54 -50.20
CA VAL A 12 -15.31 -0.98 -48.93
C VAL A 12 -14.18 -1.18 -47.91
N ALA A 13 -13.19 -0.30 -47.97
CA ALA A 13 -12.31 -0.06 -46.82
C ALA A 13 -13.10 0.81 -45.83
N ALA A 14 -14.08 0.21 -45.16
CA ALA A 14 -14.63 0.78 -43.94
C ALA A 14 -13.52 0.65 -42.89
N GLY A 15 -12.77 1.72 -42.70
CA GLY A 15 -11.85 1.85 -41.59
C GLY A 15 -12.63 1.58 -40.31
N ALA A 16 -12.40 0.42 -39.72
CA ALA A 16 -12.66 0.22 -38.31
C ALA A 16 -11.71 1.16 -37.57
N ALA A 17 -12.15 2.41 -37.39
CA ALA A 17 -11.66 3.20 -36.29
C ALA A 17 -11.95 2.35 -35.05
N LEU A 18 -10.92 1.72 -34.51
CA LEU A 18 -10.93 1.23 -33.15
C LEU A 18 -11.18 2.48 -32.31
N SER A 19 -12.45 2.75 -32.01
CA SER A 19 -12.81 3.65 -30.94
C SER A 19 -12.12 3.10 -29.72
N VAL A 20 -11.06 3.80 -29.28
CA VAL A 20 -10.49 3.61 -27.95
C VAL A 20 -11.63 3.85 -26.99
N GLN A 21 -12.27 2.78 -26.57
CA GLN A 21 -13.36 2.84 -25.61
C GLN A 21 -12.71 3.31 -24.32
N ALA A 22 -13.09 4.50 -23.85
CA ALA A 22 -12.64 5.02 -22.56
C ALA A 22 -13.03 4.00 -21.49
N GLY A 23 -12.06 3.22 -21.01
CA GLY A 23 -12.29 2.23 -19.96
C GLY A 23 -12.60 2.93 -18.65
N GLU A 24 -13.67 2.51 -17.97
CA GLU A 24 -13.92 2.86 -16.58
C GLU A 24 -12.94 2.09 -15.70
N VAL A 25 -12.13 2.82 -14.95
CA VAL A 25 -11.23 2.26 -13.95
C VAL A 25 -11.88 2.42 -12.59
N GLU A 26 -12.46 1.33 -12.08
CA GLU A 26 -12.94 1.28 -10.70
C GLU A 26 -11.77 0.92 -9.77
N VAL A 27 -11.50 1.78 -8.78
CA VAL A 27 -10.39 1.59 -7.83
C VAL A 27 -10.90 1.45 -6.41
N LEU A 28 -10.70 0.27 -5.82
CA LEU A 28 -11.01 -0.02 -4.43
C LEU A 28 -9.80 0.33 -3.54
N HIS A 29 -9.97 1.24 -2.58
CA HIS A 29 -8.89 1.65 -1.67
C HIS A 29 -9.42 2.11 -0.31
N TYR A 30 -8.52 2.34 0.65
CA TYR A 30 -8.86 2.83 2.00
C TYR A 30 -8.29 4.23 2.30
N TRP A 31 -7.84 4.94 1.26
CA TRP A 31 -7.42 6.35 1.35
C TRP A 31 -8.59 7.32 1.54
N THR A 32 -9.02 7.49 2.79
CA THR A 32 -10.20 8.32 3.14
C THR A 32 -9.90 9.51 4.04
N SER A 33 -8.75 9.57 4.72
CA SER A 33 -8.40 10.76 5.51
C SER A 33 -8.14 11.97 4.60
N GLY A 34 -8.16 13.18 5.17
CA GLY A 34 -8.00 14.41 4.37
C GLY A 34 -6.68 14.49 3.58
N GLY A 35 -5.60 13.88 4.08
CA GLY A 35 -4.32 13.80 3.35
C GLY A 35 -4.35 12.72 2.27
N GLU A 36 -4.83 11.52 2.61
CA GLU A 36 -4.92 10.38 1.68
C GLU A 36 -5.87 10.67 0.52
N ALA A 37 -7.03 11.27 0.78
CA ALA A 37 -8.00 11.63 -0.24
C ALA A 37 -7.44 12.65 -1.24
N LYS A 38 -6.59 13.59 -0.79
CA LYS A 38 -5.87 14.50 -1.69
C LYS A 38 -4.90 13.75 -2.61
N SER A 39 -4.17 12.77 -2.08
CA SER A 39 -3.29 11.92 -2.90
C SER A 39 -4.05 11.07 -3.91
N ALA A 40 -5.17 10.44 -3.50
CA ALA A 40 -6.05 9.69 -4.39
C ALA A 40 -6.62 10.58 -5.51
N ALA A 41 -7.00 11.82 -5.17
CA ALA A 41 -7.51 12.80 -6.13
C ALA A 41 -6.48 13.17 -7.20
N GLU A 42 -5.19 13.28 -6.87
CA GLU A 42 -4.14 13.51 -7.87
C GLU A 42 -3.99 12.32 -8.82
N LEU A 43 -4.05 11.08 -8.31
CA LEU A 43 -4.05 9.88 -9.17
C LEU A 43 -5.25 9.86 -10.11
N LYS A 44 -6.44 10.13 -9.59
CA LYS A 44 -7.67 10.29 -10.38
C LYS A 44 -7.50 11.32 -11.48
N LYS A 45 -6.97 12.51 -11.15
CA LYS A 45 -6.71 13.58 -12.12
C LYS A 45 -5.73 13.16 -13.21
N MET A 46 -4.65 12.45 -12.86
CA MET A 46 -3.70 11.91 -13.84
C MET A 46 -4.37 10.92 -14.80
N MET A 47 -5.25 10.04 -14.31
CA MET A 47 -5.98 9.09 -15.15
C MET A 47 -6.98 9.79 -16.07
N GLN A 48 -7.70 10.79 -15.56
CA GLN A 48 -8.64 11.60 -16.35
C GLN A 48 -7.94 12.41 -17.43
N ALA A 49 -6.76 12.97 -17.15
CA ALA A 49 -5.95 13.68 -18.15
C ALA A 49 -5.49 12.76 -19.29
N LYS A 50 -5.37 11.45 -19.04
CA LYS A 50 -5.09 10.42 -20.05
C LYS A 50 -6.35 9.90 -20.78
N GLY A 51 -7.52 10.46 -20.49
CA GLY A 51 -8.78 10.10 -21.14
C GLY A 51 -9.53 8.92 -20.52
N HIS A 52 -9.11 8.43 -19.36
CA HIS A 52 -9.81 7.37 -18.63
C HIS A 52 -10.90 7.94 -17.71
N THR A 53 -11.98 7.20 -17.50
CA THR A 53 -12.96 7.52 -16.45
C THR A 53 -12.54 6.82 -15.15
N TRP A 54 -12.72 7.51 -14.02
CA TRP A 54 -12.36 7.00 -12.70
C TRP A 54 -13.60 6.82 -11.86
N ARG A 55 -13.85 5.58 -11.45
CA ARG A 55 -14.87 5.24 -10.47
C ARG A 55 -14.21 4.97 -9.13
N ASP A 56 -14.46 5.86 -8.19
CA ASP A 56 -13.84 5.82 -6.87
C ASP A 56 -14.61 4.86 -5.96
N PHE A 57 -13.93 3.88 -5.38
CA PHE A 57 -14.50 2.98 -4.38
C PHE A 57 -13.67 3.04 -3.09
N ALA A 58 -13.82 4.15 -2.37
CA ALA A 58 -13.13 4.39 -1.11
C ALA A 58 -13.89 3.76 0.07
N VAL A 59 -13.23 2.86 0.81
CA VAL A 59 -13.78 2.21 2.01
C VAL A 59 -13.12 2.83 3.24
N ALA A 60 -13.95 3.42 4.12
CA ALA A 60 -13.46 3.98 5.37
C ALA A 60 -12.94 2.89 6.32
N GLY A 61 -11.83 3.18 6.99
CA GLY A 61 -11.16 2.29 7.93
C GLY A 61 -9.66 2.26 7.67
N GLY A 62 -8.89 2.95 8.52
CA GLY A 62 -7.44 2.95 8.46
C GLY A 62 -6.86 1.52 8.53
N GLY A 63 -5.67 1.32 7.96
CA GLY A 63 -5.02 0.01 7.90
C GLY A 63 -5.50 -0.88 6.75
N GLY A 64 -6.79 -0.82 6.39
CA GLY A 64 -7.36 -1.43 5.18
C GLY A 64 -8.20 -2.70 5.39
N ASP A 65 -8.43 -3.15 6.63
CA ASP A 65 -9.15 -4.39 6.93
C ASP A 65 -10.58 -4.41 6.36
N SER A 66 -11.31 -3.31 6.51
CA SER A 66 -12.65 -3.16 5.93
C SER A 66 -12.62 -3.25 4.40
N ALA A 67 -11.62 -2.60 3.77
CA ALA A 67 -11.46 -2.63 2.32
C ALA A 67 -11.14 -4.05 1.82
N MET A 68 -10.30 -4.81 2.54
CA MET A 68 -9.99 -6.20 2.20
C MET A 68 -11.20 -7.13 2.36
N THR A 69 -12.03 -6.90 3.37
CA THR A 69 -13.29 -7.64 3.54
C THR A 69 -14.24 -7.42 2.37
N VAL A 70 -14.41 -6.15 1.95
CA VAL A 70 -15.24 -5.81 0.78
C VAL A 70 -14.65 -6.37 -0.50
N LEU A 71 -13.33 -6.24 -0.70
CA LEU A 71 -12.62 -6.80 -1.85
C LEU A 71 -12.87 -8.30 -1.96
N LYS A 72 -12.74 -9.05 -0.85
CA LYS A 72 -12.99 -10.49 -0.84
C LYS A 72 -14.41 -10.85 -1.23
N SER A 73 -15.41 -10.16 -0.68
CA SER A 73 -16.81 -10.38 -1.06
C SER A 73 -17.03 -10.12 -2.57
N ARG A 74 -16.45 -9.05 -3.09
CA ARG A 74 -16.57 -8.67 -4.51
C ARG A 74 -15.90 -9.65 -5.46
N VAL A 75 -14.70 -10.12 -5.13
CA VAL A 75 -13.99 -11.13 -5.94
C VAL A 75 -14.77 -12.44 -5.95
N VAL A 76 -15.22 -12.92 -4.78
CA VAL A 76 -15.97 -14.19 -4.66
C VAL A 76 -17.31 -14.13 -5.39
N SER A 77 -17.98 -12.97 -5.42
CA SER A 77 -19.24 -12.77 -6.16
C SER A 77 -19.05 -12.52 -7.66
N GLY A 78 -17.82 -12.62 -8.18
CA GLY A 78 -17.54 -12.44 -9.61
C GLY A 78 -17.63 -10.98 -10.08
N ASN A 79 -17.52 -10.02 -9.15
CA ASN A 79 -17.57 -8.58 -9.45
C ASN A 79 -16.33 -7.83 -8.90
N PRO A 80 -15.10 -8.23 -9.30
CA PRO A 80 -13.89 -7.55 -8.85
C PRO A 80 -13.82 -6.11 -9.38
N PRO A 81 -13.18 -5.18 -8.65
CA PRO A 81 -12.85 -3.86 -9.20
C PRO A 81 -11.74 -3.97 -10.26
N SER A 82 -11.54 -2.92 -11.06
CA SER A 82 -10.44 -2.86 -12.04
C SER A 82 -9.07 -2.88 -11.35
N ALA A 83 -8.95 -2.21 -10.20
CA ALA A 83 -7.78 -2.24 -9.35
C ALA A 83 -8.17 -2.19 -7.87
N ALA A 84 -7.34 -2.78 -7.01
CA ALA A 84 -7.52 -2.70 -5.57
C ALA A 84 -6.18 -2.39 -4.88
N GLN A 85 -6.23 -1.58 -3.82
CA GLN A 85 -5.09 -1.31 -2.97
C GLN A 85 -4.79 -2.54 -2.11
N VAL A 86 -3.76 -3.30 -2.48
CA VAL A 86 -3.27 -4.50 -1.78
C VAL A 86 -1.79 -4.34 -1.50
N LYS A 87 -1.30 -4.91 -0.40
CA LYS A 87 0.10 -4.77 0.04
C LYS A 87 0.70 -6.12 0.45
N GLY A 88 2.01 -6.23 0.31
CA GLY A 88 2.80 -7.29 0.95
C GLY A 88 2.39 -8.71 0.55
N PRO A 89 2.44 -9.69 1.49
CA PRO A 89 2.13 -11.09 1.22
C PRO A 89 0.75 -11.35 0.61
N ALA A 90 -0.25 -10.50 0.91
CA ALA A 90 -1.59 -10.63 0.36
C ALA A 90 -1.61 -10.58 -1.19
N ILE A 91 -0.67 -9.88 -1.83
CA ILE A 91 -0.54 -9.89 -3.30
C ILE A 91 -0.29 -11.32 -3.82
N GLN A 92 0.52 -12.09 -3.09
CA GLN A 92 0.85 -13.47 -3.45
C GLN A 92 -0.35 -14.39 -3.24
N GLU A 93 -1.13 -14.17 -2.18
CA GLU A 93 -2.39 -14.90 -1.91
C GLU A 93 -3.39 -14.67 -3.05
N TRP A 94 -3.65 -13.42 -3.42
CA TRP A 94 -4.54 -13.10 -4.55
C TRP A 94 -4.03 -13.64 -5.89
N ALA A 95 -2.71 -13.63 -6.12
CA ALA A 95 -2.12 -14.21 -7.32
C ALA A 95 -2.28 -15.74 -7.37
N ALA A 96 -2.21 -16.42 -6.21
CA ALA A 96 -2.43 -17.86 -6.10
C ALA A 96 -3.89 -18.26 -6.41
N GLU A 97 -4.85 -17.40 -6.07
CA GLU A 97 -6.26 -17.55 -6.46
C GLU A 97 -6.51 -17.30 -7.97
N GLY A 98 -5.52 -16.81 -8.71
CA GLY A 98 -5.60 -16.61 -10.16
C GLY A 98 -6.46 -15.41 -10.59
N VAL A 99 -6.71 -14.46 -9.68
CA VAL A 99 -7.59 -13.30 -9.94
C VAL A 99 -6.84 -12.02 -10.34
N LEU A 100 -5.50 -12.07 -10.40
CA LEU A 100 -4.67 -10.92 -10.79
C LEU A 100 -4.23 -11.03 -12.25
N ALA A 101 -4.24 -9.89 -12.95
CA ALA A 101 -3.76 -9.80 -14.31
C ALA A 101 -2.23 -9.86 -14.39
N ASN A 102 -1.70 -10.49 -15.43
CA ASN A 102 -0.27 -10.39 -15.75
C ASN A 102 0.05 -8.98 -16.30
N MET A 103 1.09 -8.36 -15.77
CA MET A 103 1.54 -7.01 -16.10
C MET A 103 2.91 -6.97 -16.79
N ASP A 104 3.45 -8.12 -17.23
CA ASP A 104 4.82 -8.19 -17.79
C ASP A 104 4.98 -7.34 -19.06
N GLY A 105 3.92 -7.21 -19.85
CA GLY A 105 3.95 -6.37 -21.07
C GLY A 105 4.20 -4.90 -20.76
N VAL A 106 3.47 -4.34 -19.78
CA VAL A 106 3.68 -2.94 -19.34
C VAL A 106 5.00 -2.81 -18.59
N ALA A 107 5.32 -3.76 -17.71
CA ALA A 107 6.56 -3.72 -16.93
C ALA A 107 7.82 -3.74 -17.80
N LYS A 108 7.82 -4.50 -18.91
CA LYS A 108 8.91 -4.49 -19.89
C LYS A 108 8.99 -3.18 -20.65
N THR A 109 7.85 -2.68 -21.12
CA THR A 109 7.76 -1.43 -21.89
C THR A 109 8.25 -0.25 -21.07
N GLU A 110 7.88 -0.21 -19.79
CA GLU A 110 8.23 0.86 -18.84
C GLU A 110 9.50 0.56 -18.02
N LYS A 111 10.21 -0.55 -18.31
CA LYS A 111 11.49 -0.92 -17.68
C LYS A 111 11.43 -0.94 -16.15
N TRP A 112 10.42 -1.60 -15.59
CA TRP A 112 10.21 -1.64 -14.14
C TRP A 112 11.37 -2.28 -13.38
N ASP A 113 12.01 -3.32 -13.93
CA ASP A 113 13.16 -3.97 -13.29
C ASP A 113 14.42 -3.09 -13.21
N GLU A 114 14.52 -2.06 -14.05
CA GLU A 114 15.59 -1.06 -13.97
C GLU A 114 15.23 0.08 -13.02
N SER A 115 13.94 0.41 -12.93
CA SER A 115 13.44 1.60 -12.23
C SER A 115 13.08 1.36 -10.77
N LEU A 116 12.73 0.13 -10.41
CA LEU A 116 12.28 -0.22 -9.07
C LEU A 116 13.41 -0.83 -8.24
N PRO A 117 13.52 -0.47 -6.94
CA PRO A 117 14.37 -1.22 -6.03
C PRO A 117 13.99 -2.69 -6.03
N LYS A 118 14.98 -3.60 -6.05
CA LYS A 118 14.74 -5.04 -6.15
C LYS A 118 13.74 -5.56 -5.11
N VAL A 119 13.86 -5.11 -3.86
CA VAL A 119 12.94 -5.51 -2.78
C VAL A 119 11.48 -5.12 -3.06
N VAL A 120 11.24 -4.01 -3.76
CA VAL A 120 9.89 -3.58 -4.16
C VAL A 120 9.41 -4.42 -5.35
N ALA A 121 10.25 -4.56 -6.38
CA ALA A 121 9.94 -5.35 -7.57
C ALA A 121 9.59 -6.80 -7.23
N ASP A 122 10.36 -7.43 -6.33
CA ASP A 122 10.15 -8.83 -5.92
C ASP A 122 8.77 -9.03 -5.26
N VAL A 123 8.30 -8.07 -4.44
CA VAL A 123 6.97 -8.15 -3.80
C VAL A 123 5.83 -8.01 -4.80
N MET A 124 6.05 -7.28 -5.90
CA MET A 124 5.05 -7.08 -6.96
C MET A 124 4.97 -8.25 -7.95
N LYS A 125 5.90 -9.21 -7.86
CA LYS A 125 5.97 -10.38 -8.72
C LYS A 125 5.40 -11.62 -8.02
N TYR A 126 4.63 -12.42 -8.75
CA TYR A 126 4.25 -13.77 -8.36
C TYR A 126 4.83 -14.75 -9.38
N LYS A 127 5.60 -15.74 -8.89
CA LYS A 127 6.32 -16.71 -9.74
C LYS A 127 7.13 -16.06 -10.88
N GLY A 128 7.69 -14.87 -10.62
CA GLY A 128 8.55 -14.13 -11.55
C GLY A 128 7.83 -13.13 -12.46
N SER A 129 6.50 -13.16 -12.54
CA SER A 129 5.71 -12.22 -13.36
C SER A 129 5.12 -11.10 -12.51
N TYR A 130 5.11 -9.88 -13.03
CA TYR A 130 4.44 -8.76 -12.38
C TYR A 130 2.93 -8.97 -12.36
N VAL A 131 2.34 -8.83 -11.17
CA VAL A 131 0.88 -8.95 -10.93
C VAL A 131 0.31 -7.75 -10.18
N ALA A 132 1.17 -6.79 -9.80
CA ALA A 132 0.81 -5.55 -9.14
C ALA A 132 1.77 -4.43 -9.57
N ALA A 133 1.33 -3.18 -9.39
CA ALA A 133 2.14 -1.98 -9.61
C ALA A 133 2.36 -1.26 -8.27
N PRO A 134 3.61 -0.93 -7.89
CA PRO A 134 3.86 -0.20 -6.65
C PRO A 134 3.57 1.29 -6.83
N VAL A 135 2.92 1.91 -5.83
CA VAL A 135 2.59 3.35 -5.88
C VAL A 135 3.50 4.21 -4.99
N ASN A 136 4.03 3.65 -3.90
CA ASN A 136 4.90 4.36 -2.97
C ASN A 136 5.68 3.40 -2.06
N VAL A 137 6.54 3.98 -1.22
CA VAL A 137 7.17 3.32 -0.07
C VAL A 137 6.90 4.17 1.16
N HIS A 138 6.01 3.69 2.05
CA HIS A 138 5.83 4.30 3.36
C HIS A 138 6.92 3.84 4.33
N ARG A 139 7.40 4.77 5.16
CA ARG A 139 8.25 4.44 6.31
C ARG A 139 7.38 4.48 7.57
N VAL A 140 7.38 3.38 8.31
CA VAL A 140 6.47 3.19 9.46
C VAL A 140 7.06 3.74 10.76
N ASN A 141 8.34 3.47 11.01
CA ASN A 141 9.02 3.73 12.29
C ASN A 141 9.40 5.21 12.51
N TRP A 142 8.44 6.12 12.36
CA TRP A 142 8.59 7.55 12.65
C TRP A 142 8.01 7.90 14.02
N LEU A 143 8.64 8.87 14.69
CA LEU A 143 8.06 9.61 15.79
C LEU A 143 7.77 11.05 15.33
N TRP A 144 6.50 11.42 15.31
CA TRP A 144 6.05 12.78 15.02
C TRP A 144 5.83 13.53 16.34
N ALA A 145 6.33 14.76 16.44
CA ALA A 145 6.22 15.53 17.69
C ALA A 145 5.77 16.98 17.44
N SER A 146 4.96 17.50 18.36
CA SER A 146 4.60 18.91 18.40
C SER A 146 5.71 19.72 19.06
N SER A 147 6.33 20.62 18.29
CA SER A 147 7.39 21.51 18.80
C SER A 147 6.91 22.38 19.96
N ASP A 148 5.66 22.84 19.93
CA ASP A 148 5.07 23.65 20.99
C ASP A 148 4.81 22.85 22.27
N ALA A 149 4.34 21.60 22.14
CA ALA A 149 4.16 20.70 23.29
C ALA A 149 5.49 20.38 23.97
N LEU A 150 6.54 20.12 23.17
CA LEU A 150 7.89 19.86 23.69
C LEU A 150 8.46 21.09 24.42
N LYS A 151 8.35 22.28 23.82
CA LYS A 151 8.78 23.55 24.44
C LYS A 151 8.05 23.83 25.75
N LYS A 152 6.72 23.72 25.77
CA LYS A 152 5.89 23.92 26.97
C LYS A 152 6.29 22.98 28.11
N SER A 153 6.79 21.79 27.77
CA SER A 153 7.18 20.75 28.73
C SER A 153 8.67 20.78 29.08
N GLY A 154 9.44 21.76 28.58
CA GLY A 154 10.88 21.84 28.82
C GLY A 154 11.68 20.69 28.21
N VAL A 155 11.18 20.08 27.14
CA VAL A 155 11.90 19.06 26.35
C VAL A 155 12.65 19.78 25.23
N VAL A 156 13.98 19.86 25.36
CA VAL A 156 14.84 20.65 24.47
C VAL A 156 15.42 19.87 23.29
N ALA A 157 15.39 18.53 23.35
CA ALA A 157 15.88 17.65 22.31
C ALA A 157 14.92 16.46 22.12
N MET A 158 14.84 15.96 20.89
CA MET A 158 14.09 14.74 20.60
C MET A 158 14.78 13.52 21.22
N PRO A 159 14.02 12.58 21.81
CA PRO A 159 14.59 11.38 22.42
C PRO A 159 15.22 10.48 21.36
N LYS A 160 16.36 9.89 21.70
CA LYS A 160 17.11 8.94 20.87
C LYS A 160 17.11 7.53 21.47
N THR A 161 16.66 7.38 22.70
CA THR A 161 16.56 6.11 23.42
C THR A 161 15.20 5.99 24.09
N TRP A 162 14.83 4.77 24.51
CA TRP A 162 13.59 4.53 25.26
C TRP A 162 13.57 5.26 26.61
N ASP A 163 14.69 5.28 27.34
CA ASP A 163 14.78 6.01 28.60
C ASP A 163 14.57 7.52 28.40
N GLU A 164 15.16 8.09 27.35
CA GLU A 164 14.94 9.50 26.99
C GLU A 164 13.49 9.75 26.56
N PHE A 165 12.87 8.79 25.86
CA PHE A 165 11.47 8.88 25.44
C PHE A 165 10.54 8.92 26.65
N PHE A 166 10.71 8.03 27.64
CA PHE A 166 9.90 8.04 28.85
C PHE A 166 10.14 9.29 29.70
N ALA A 167 11.39 9.73 29.82
CA ALA A 167 11.70 10.99 30.52
C ALA A 167 11.05 12.21 29.84
N ALA A 168 10.98 12.24 28.50
CA ALA A 168 10.24 13.26 27.77
C ALA A 168 8.73 13.12 28.01
N ALA A 169 8.19 11.90 27.94
CA ALA A 169 6.77 11.64 28.16
C ALA A 169 6.30 12.08 29.55
N ASP A 170 7.09 11.82 30.60
CA ASP A 170 6.81 12.27 31.97
C ASP A 170 6.76 13.79 32.09
N LYS A 171 7.64 14.51 31.38
CA LYS A 171 7.62 15.98 31.32
C LYS A 171 6.36 16.49 30.64
N LEU A 172 5.94 15.89 29.52
CA LEU A 172 4.67 16.24 28.87
C LEU A 172 3.49 16.02 29.82
N LYS A 173 3.47 14.88 30.52
CA LYS A 173 2.42 14.56 31.50
C LYS A 173 2.38 15.56 32.65
N ALA A 174 3.54 15.93 33.20
CA ALA A 174 3.65 16.92 34.27
C ALA A 174 3.19 18.32 33.83
N ALA A 175 3.31 18.64 32.54
CA ALA A 175 2.78 19.88 31.94
C ALA A 175 1.26 19.80 31.60
N GLY A 176 0.58 18.71 31.99
CA GLY A 176 -0.83 18.48 31.73
C GLY A 176 -1.15 18.14 30.27
N LEU A 177 -0.17 17.67 29.50
CA LEU A 177 -0.33 17.28 28.10
C LEU A 177 -0.43 15.76 27.96
N ILE A 178 -1.04 15.31 26.86
CA ILE A 178 -1.02 13.91 26.45
C ILE A 178 0.38 13.61 25.89
N PRO A 179 1.15 12.66 26.48
CA PRO A 179 2.51 12.38 26.02
C PRO A 179 2.57 11.73 24.64
N VAL A 180 1.66 10.80 24.36
CA VAL A 180 1.56 10.06 23.10
C VAL A 180 0.12 10.12 22.62
N ALA A 181 -0.10 10.75 21.47
CA ALA A 181 -1.39 10.65 20.78
C ALA A 181 -1.46 9.31 20.05
N HIS A 182 -2.33 8.42 20.53
CA HIS A 182 -2.49 7.07 20.01
C HIS A 182 -3.98 6.74 19.92
N GLY A 183 -4.40 6.02 18.89
CA GLY A 183 -5.75 5.47 18.83
C GLY A 183 -5.74 3.97 19.12
N GLY A 184 -6.73 3.51 19.87
CA GLY A 184 -6.80 2.11 20.34
C GLY A 184 -7.39 1.15 19.31
N GLN A 185 -6.88 1.17 18.08
CA GLN A 185 -7.23 0.20 17.05
C GLN A 185 -6.10 -0.83 16.90
N ASN A 186 -6.45 -2.10 16.70
CA ASN A 186 -5.47 -3.19 16.61
C ASN A 186 -4.30 -2.91 15.65
N TRP A 187 -4.57 -2.31 14.48
CA TRP A 187 -3.51 -1.99 13.51
C TRP A 187 -2.58 -0.87 14.01
N GLN A 188 -3.10 0.07 14.81
CA GLN A 188 -2.31 1.13 15.42
C GLN A 188 -1.45 0.57 16.55
N ASP A 189 -2.04 -0.27 17.41
CA ASP A 189 -1.32 -0.97 18.48
C ASP A 189 -0.16 -1.79 17.90
N PHE A 190 -0.41 -2.55 16.82
CA PHE A 190 0.62 -3.32 16.15
C PHE A 190 1.69 -2.44 15.48
N THR A 191 1.31 -1.33 14.85
CA THR A 191 2.25 -0.37 14.24
C THR A 191 3.22 0.21 15.27
N THR A 192 2.71 0.53 16.46
CA THR A 192 3.53 0.97 17.60
C THR A 192 4.43 -0.17 18.07
N PHE A 193 3.86 -1.35 18.31
CA PHE A 193 4.59 -2.52 18.79
C PHE A 193 5.73 -2.94 17.86
N GLU A 194 5.52 -2.99 16.55
CA GLU A 194 6.57 -3.41 15.61
C GLU A 194 7.74 -2.41 15.57
N SER A 195 7.45 -1.12 15.81
CA SER A 195 8.47 -0.08 15.95
C SER A 195 9.24 -0.22 17.26
N VAL A 196 8.57 -0.64 18.36
CA VAL A 196 9.22 -0.98 19.63
C VAL A 196 10.13 -2.19 19.48
N VAL A 197 9.66 -3.27 18.87
CA VAL A 197 10.45 -4.48 18.58
C VAL A 197 11.70 -4.13 17.78
N LEU A 198 11.58 -3.28 16.76
CA LEU A 198 12.71 -2.81 15.98
C LEU A 198 13.69 -1.97 16.83
N GLY A 199 13.18 -1.09 17.68
CA GLY A 199 13.99 -0.23 18.55
C GLY A 199 14.72 -1.00 19.66
N VAL A 200 14.12 -2.05 20.21
CA VAL A 200 14.67 -2.88 21.30
C VAL A 200 15.62 -3.95 20.76
N GLY A 201 15.19 -4.73 19.76
CA GLY A 201 15.93 -5.90 19.27
C GLY A 201 16.78 -5.64 18.02
N GLY A 202 16.58 -4.49 17.36
CA GLY A 202 17.24 -4.17 16.10
C GLY A 202 16.71 -4.96 14.90
N ALA A 203 17.23 -4.65 13.71
CA ALA A 203 16.71 -5.15 12.44
C ALA A 203 16.77 -6.68 12.31
N LYS A 204 17.83 -7.32 12.81
CA LYS A 204 17.94 -8.79 12.76
C LYS A 204 16.85 -9.46 13.59
N PHE A 205 16.65 -8.99 14.82
CA PHE A 205 15.61 -9.53 15.69
C PHE A 205 14.21 -9.31 15.10
N TYR A 206 13.94 -8.12 14.57
CA TYR A 206 12.69 -7.84 13.85
C TYR A 206 12.46 -8.85 12.71
N GLN A 207 13.47 -9.11 11.89
CA GLN A 207 13.37 -10.07 10.79
C GLN A 207 13.12 -11.50 11.28
N ASP A 208 13.84 -11.95 12.30
CA ASP A 208 13.68 -13.30 12.82
C ASP A 208 12.31 -13.47 13.50
N ALA A 209 11.86 -12.49 14.29
CA ALA A 209 10.60 -12.58 15.05
C ALA A 209 9.35 -12.27 14.19
N LEU A 210 9.32 -11.15 13.48
CA LEU A 210 8.10 -10.64 12.83
C LEU A 210 7.98 -10.97 11.34
N VAL A 211 9.06 -11.43 10.70
CA VAL A 211 9.03 -11.85 9.29
C VAL A 211 9.14 -13.36 9.15
N LYS A 212 10.13 -13.99 9.80
CA LYS A 212 10.34 -15.44 9.74
C LYS A 212 9.51 -16.22 10.75
N LEU A 213 8.92 -15.54 11.74
CA LEU A 213 8.13 -16.15 12.81
C LEU A 213 8.92 -17.23 13.57
N ASP A 214 10.20 -16.96 13.86
CA ASP A 214 11.05 -17.89 14.61
C ASP A 214 10.58 -18.01 16.06
N ASP A 215 10.19 -19.22 16.48
CA ASP A 215 9.66 -19.49 17.83
C ASP A 215 10.63 -19.10 18.94
N LYS A 216 11.94 -19.24 18.71
CA LYS A 216 12.95 -18.89 19.72
C LYS A 216 13.04 -17.38 19.89
N ALA A 217 13.00 -16.62 18.81
CA ALA A 217 12.95 -15.17 18.84
C ALA A 217 11.65 -14.67 19.50
N LEU A 218 10.51 -15.24 19.13
CA LEU A 218 9.20 -14.92 19.71
C LEU A 218 9.13 -15.22 21.21
N GLY A 219 9.71 -16.35 21.66
CA GLY A 219 9.77 -16.75 23.06
C GLY A 219 10.94 -16.16 23.87
N SER A 220 11.71 -15.23 23.31
CA SER A 220 12.94 -14.73 23.93
C SER A 220 12.71 -13.62 24.97
N ASP A 221 13.71 -13.41 25.83
CA ASP A 221 13.76 -12.25 26.74
C ASP A 221 13.76 -10.92 25.98
N THR A 222 14.28 -10.88 24.75
CA THR A 222 14.20 -9.68 23.92
C THR A 222 12.76 -9.36 23.53
N MET A 223 11.97 -10.37 23.15
CA MET A 223 10.54 -10.17 22.86
C MET A 223 9.79 -9.72 24.11
N LYS A 224 10.07 -10.35 25.26
CA LYS A 224 9.52 -9.94 26.54
C LYS A 224 9.85 -8.48 26.85
N LYS A 225 11.10 -8.06 26.65
CA LYS A 225 11.52 -6.67 26.84
C LYS A 225 10.79 -5.72 25.88
N SER A 226 10.54 -6.13 24.63
CA SER A 226 9.74 -5.33 23.68
C SER A 226 8.28 -5.18 24.11
N LEU A 227 7.69 -6.18 24.78
CA LEU A 227 6.32 -6.09 25.31
C LEU A 227 6.23 -5.22 26.58
N GLU A 228 7.31 -5.13 27.35
CA GLU A 228 7.41 -4.32 28.57
C GLU A 228 7.84 -2.87 28.31
N THR A 229 8.33 -2.57 27.11
CA THR A 229 8.74 -1.22 26.66
C THR A 229 7.56 -0.55 25.97
#